data_AF-U7QHN1-F1
#
_entry.id   AF-U7QHN1-F1
#
_cell.length_a   1.000
_cell.length_b   1.000
_cell.length_c   1.000
_cell.angle_alpha   90.00
_cell.angle_beta   90.00
_cell.angle_gamma   90.00
#
_symmetry.space_group_name_H-M   'P 1'
#
loop_
_entity.id
_entity.type
_entity.pdbx_description
1 polymer ?
#
loop_
_entity_poly.entity_id
_entity_poly.type
_entity_poly.pdbx_seq_one_letter_code
_entity_poly.pdbx_strand_id
1 'polypeptide(L)'
;MEFEEICSFLEITSNQLDVYWDIETLSRISNQRVPDFILSGRSSLLRADIHILWTQWFIESICNPELFIYSSSEYAYIVKAVQQRMPYVFSGISENEQNQLARYIARLVNEEVQRRKTRKRASASLDIRKELWDIYGPQPRCWICGYKFTKWAEDKFLGYSTNMEPPLPQFIDYMTLHGLTKRDISIEIDHAVPLSRGGSEEDNLRLACGWCNKYKSNRISLYDVIGQQSMIDHPKLGRQSIPHPFWVIRLLSVRRSCEYEKGCDKIVENSKLTVVYKHPKGAMNPTNLRVICLDHDPIGSDRFVSRQVVHKIKEVKP
;
A
#
# COMPACT_ATOMS: atom_id res chain seq x y z
N MET A 1 14.56 -27.20 14.23
CA MET A 1 14.14 -27.16 12.81
C MET A 1 14.27 -25.75 12.24
N GLU A 2 13.70 -24.72 12.88
CA GLU A 2 13.77 -23.34 12.33
C GLU A 2 15.18 -22.73 12.29
N PHE A 3 16.06 -23.01 13.25
CA PHE A 3 17.39 -22.37 13.31
C PHE A 3 18.30 -22.73 12.13
N GLU A 4 18.44 -24.02 11.83
CA GLU A 4 19.27 -24.50 10.71
C GLU A 4 18.73 -24.02 9.35
N GLU A 5 17.40 -23.99 9.19
CA GLU A 5 16.75 -23.48 7.98
C GLU A 5 17.02 -21.97 7.79
N ILE A 6 16.98 -21.19 8.88
CA ILE A 6 17.32 -19.76 8.85
C ILE A 6 18.80 -19.56 8.50
N CYS A 7 19.71 -20.27 9.16
CA CYS A 7 21.14 -20.18 8.89
C CYS A 7 21.47 -20.51 7.43
N SER A 8 20.96 -21.64 6.93
CA SER A 8 21.13 -22.05 5.54
C SER A 8 20.57 -21.01 4.57
N PHE A 9 19.37 -20.48 4.82
CA PHE A 9 18.78 -19.45 3.97
C PHE A 9 19.66 -18.19 3.93
N LEU A 10 20.13 -17.70 5.08
CA LEU A 10 20.95 -16.50 5.16
C LEU A 10 22.29 -16.71 4.46
N GLU A 11 22.99 -17.81 4.71
CA GLU A 11 24.27 -18.13 4.06
C GLU A 11 24.16 -18.15 2.53
N ILE A 12 23.08 -18.73 2.02
CA ILE A 12 22.81 -18.81 0.57
C ILE A 12 22.51 -17.41 -0.01
N THR A 13 21.82 -16.55 0.73
CA THR A 13 21.25 -15.31 0.18
C THR A 13 22.03 -14.03 0.49
N SER A 14 22.89 -13.98 1.51
CA SER A 14 23.55 -12.72 1.95
C SER A 14 25.03 -12.57 1.55
N ASN A 15 25.73 -13.67 1.27
CA ASN A 15 27.20 -13.66 1.14
C ASN A 15 27.71 -13.60 -0.31
N GLN A 16 26.91 -13.15 -1.26
CA GLN A 16 27.23 -13.26 -2.70
C GLN A 16 26.99 -11.96 -3.50
N LEU A 17 27.33 -10.81 -2.91
CA LEU A 17 27.15 -9.49 -3.54
C LEU A 17 27.80 -9.37 -4.92
N ASP A 18 28.98 -9.97 -5.10
CA ASP A 18 29.73 -9.92 -6.36
C ASP A 18 29.21 -10.90 -7.42
N VAL A 19 28.26 -11.76 -7.06
CA VAL A 19 27.80 -12.91 -7.85
C VAL A 19 26.28 -12.86 -8.13
N TYR A 20 25.59 -11.78 -7.74
CA TYR A 20 24.15 -11.62 -8.01
C TYR A 20 23.77 -11.51 -9.49
N TRP A 21 24.77 -11.38 -10.39
CA TRP A 21 24.58 -11.39 -11.84
C TRP A 21 24.89 -12.75 -12.47
N ASP A 22 25.18 -13.77 -11.66
CA ASP A 22 25.45 -15.13 -12.10
C ASP A 22 24.18 -16.00 -12.08
N ILE A 23 23.95 -16.75 -13.15
CA ILE A 23 22.73 -17.54 -13.37
C ILE A 23 22.66 -18.73 -12.40
N GLU A 24 23.78 -19.40 -12.13
CA GLU A 24 23.80 -20.56 -11.23
C GLU A 24 23.46 -20.14 -9.80
N THR A 25 24.03 -19.03 -9.35
CA THR A 25 23.73 -18.38 -8.08
C THR A 25 22.27 -18.00 -7.97
N LEU A 26 21.72 -17.31 -8.98
CA LEU A 26 20.30 -16.94 -9.01
C LEU A 26 19.38 -18.15 -8.98
N SER A 27 19.73 -19.23 -9.70
CA SER A 27 18.98 -20.49 -9.69
C SER A 27 18.96 -21.10 -8.28
N ARG A 28 20.12 -21.19 -7.62
CA ARG A 28 20.25 -21.70 -6.26
C ARG A 28 19.43 -20.90 -5.24
N ILE A 29 19.45 -19.56 -5.36
CA ILE A 29 18.63 -18.65 -4.53
C ILE A 29 17.14 -18.88 -4.80
N SER A 30 16.72 -18.98 -6.06
CA SER A 30 15.31 -19.14 -6.43
C SER A 30 14.67 -20.45 -5.91
N ASN A 31 15.49 -21.48 -5.71
CA ASN A 31 15.07 -22.76 -5.17
C ASN A 31 14.93 -22.74 -3.63
N GLN A 32 15.35 -21.66 -2.96
CA GLN A 32 15.20 -21.54 -1.52
C GLN A 32 13.76 -21.18 -1.14
N ARG A 33 13.24 -21.90 -0.15
CA ARG A 33 12.03 -21.47 0.54
C ARG A 33 12.41 -20.38 1.54
N VAL A 34 11.76 -19.22 1.47
CA VAL A 34 11.94 -18.17 2.48
C VAL A 34 11.27 -18.62 3.79
N PRO A 35 12.02 -18.76 4.91
CA PRO A 35 11.46 -19.13 6.20
C PRO A 35 10.45 -18.09 6.70
N ASP A 36 9.34 -18.54 7.28
CA ASP A 36 8.27 -17.66 7.76
C ASP A 36 8.74 -16.71 8.89
N PHE A 37 9.78 -17.12 9.64
CA PHE A 37 10.45 -16.28 10.63
C PHE A 37 11.04 -15.00 10.01
N ILE A 38 11.72 -15.11 8.85
CA ILE A 38 12.27 -13.96 8.13
C ILE A 38 11.16 -13.01 7.67
N LEU A 39 10.01 -13.58 7.29
CA LEU A 39 8.82 -12.84 6.90
C LEU A 39 8.05 -12.26 8.11
N SER A 40 8.50 -12.53 9.33
CA SER A 40 8.02 -11.91 10.57
C SER A 40 6.50 -11.99 10.72
N GLY A 41 5.91 -13.16 10.43
CA GLY A 41 4.45 -13.38 10.50
C GLY A 41 3.65 -12.67 9.41
N ARG A 42 4.31 -12.21 8.34
CA ARG A 42 3.70 -11.55 7.16
C ARG A 42 3.86 -12.37 5.90
N SER A 43 4.08 -13.68 6.03
CA SER A 43 4.34 -14.57 4.90
C SER A 43 3.25 -14.49 3.83
N SER A 44 1.97 -14.56 4.22
CA SER A 44 0.85 -14.44 3.29
C SER A 44 0.80 -13.09 2.58
N LEU A 45 1.05 -11.97 3.27
CA LEU A 45 1.02 -10.63 2.66
C LEU A 45 2.17 -10.47 1.66
N LEU A 46 3.40 -10.79 2.08
CA LEU A 46 4.59 -10.62 1.24
C LEU A 46 4.54 -11.53 0.01
N ARG A 47 4.13 -12.80 0.18
CA ARG A 47 3.96 -13.74 -0.93
C ARG A 47 2.81 -13.35 -1.86
N ALA A 48 1.68 -12.89 -1.32
CA ALA A 48 0.57 -12.43 -2.17
C ALA A 48 0.98 -11.19 -3.00
N ASP A 49 1.63 -10.21 -2.37
CA ASP A 49 2.04 -8.97 -3.04
C ASP A 49 3.06 -9.20 -4.15
N ILE A 50 3.99 -10.16 -4.00
CA ILE A 50 4.94 -10.51 -5.07
C ILE A 50 4.27 -11.34 -6.18
N HIS A 51 3.38 -12.29 -5.85
CA HIS A 51 2.66 -13.05 -6.86
C HIS A 51 1.75 -12.16 -7.71
N ILE A 52 1.05 -11.19 -7.10
CA ILE A 52 0.24 -10.20 -7.82
C ILE A 52 1.10 -9.41 -8.80
N LEU A 53 2.31 -9.02 -8.39
CA LEU A 53 3.24 -8.28 -9.25
C LEU A 53 3.70 -9.14 -10.44
N TRP A 54 4.11 -10.39 -10.20
CA TRP A 54 4.52 -11.31 -11.26
C TRP A 54 3.39 -11.62 -12.24
N THR A 55 2.17 -11.85 -11.74
CA THR A 55 0.99 -12.04 -12.60
C THR A 55 0.74 -10.81 -13.46
N GLN A 56 0.88 -9.60 -12.89
CA GLN A 56 0.72 -8.37 -13.66
C GLN A 56 1.79 -8.25 -14.75
N TRP A 57 3.07 -8.43 -14.43
CA TRP A 57 4.15 -8.40 -15.42
C TRP A 57 3.97 -9.43 -16.52
N PHE A 58 3.54 -10.64 -16.16
CA PHE A 58 3.26 -11.70 -17.12
C PHE A 58 2.17 -11.27 -18.12
N ILE A 59 1.03 -10.79 -17.63
CA ILE A 59 -0.09 -10.34 -18.49
C ILE A 59 0.36 -9.16 -19.37
N GLU A 60 1.05 -8.18 -18.80
CA GLU A 60 1.52 -6.99 -19.53
C GLU A 60 2.59 -7.31 -20.57
N SER A 61 3.39 -8.37 -20.37
CA SER A 61 4.37 -8.86 -21.35
C SER A 61 3.72 -9.47 -22.59
N ILE A 62 2.49 -9.99 -22.46
CA ILE A 62 1.72 -10.55 -23.57
C ILE A 62 1.03 -9.42 -24.34
N CYS A 63 0.46 -8.45 -23.63
CA CYS A 63 -0.22 -7.31 -24.23
C CYS A 63 -0.16 -6.10 -23.31
N ASN A 64 0.50 -5.02 -23.78
CA ASN A 64 0.67 -3.80 -23.01
C ASN A 64 -0.65 -2.98 -22.95
N PRO A 65 -1.28 -2.82 -21.76
CA PRO A 65 -2.51 -2.06 -21.60
C PRO A 65 -2.38 -0.59 -22.03
N GLU A 66 -1.20 0.03 -21.89
CA GLU A 66 -1.00 1.45 -22.20
C GLU A 66 -1.33 1.80 -23.65
N LEU A 67 -1.14 0.87 -24.58
CA LEU A 67 -1.42 1.06 -26.00
C LEU A 67 -2.92 1.28 -26.29
N PHE A 68 -3.80 0.85 -25.39
CA PHE A 68 -5.25 0.87 -25.60
C PHE A 68 -5.98 1.94 -24.79
N ILE A 69 -5.28 2.69 -23.93
CA ILE A 69 -5.89 3.72 -23.05
C ILE A 69 -6.38 4.92 -23.86
N TYR A 70 -5.66 5.31 -24.90
CA TYR A 70 -5.97 6.51 -25.69
C TYR A 70 -6.53 6.20 -27.08
N SER A 71 -6.55 4.93 -27.48
CA SER A 71 -7.11 4.49 -28.75
C SER A 71 -8.64 4.35 -28.65
N SER A 72 -9.34 4.61 -29.76
CA SER A 72 -10.72 4.17 -29.99
C SER A 72 -10.85 2.64 -30.12
N SER A 73 -9.74 1.91 -30.07
CA SER A 73 -9.71 0.46 -30.19
C SER A 73 -10.56 -0.22 -29.11
N GLU A 74 -11.57 -0.94 -29.57
CA GLU A 74 -12.48 -1.74 -28.77
C GLU A 74 -11.83 -3.07 -28.34
N TYR A 75 -12.51 -3.81 -27.47
CA TYR A 75 -12.07 -5.10 -26.91
C TYR A 75 -11.55 -6.09 -27.97
N ALA A 76 -12.11 -6.09 -29.18
CA ALA A 76 -11.67 -6.96 -30.28
C ALA A 76 -10.19 -6.76 -30.66
N TYR A 77 -9.67 -5.54 -30.59
CA TYR A 77 -8.26 -5.27 -30.87
C TYR A 77 -7.34 -5.86 -29.80
N ILE A 78 -7.78 -5.85 -28.53
CA ILE A 78 -7.05 -6.49 -27.42
C ILE A 78 -7.02 -8.00 -27.63
N VAL A 79 -8.17 -8.61 -27.98
CA VAL A 79 -8.25 -10.05 -28.28
C VAL A 79 -7.30 -10.41 -29.42
N LYS A 80 -7.31 -9.65 -30.51
CA LYS A 80 -6.42 -9.88 -31.67
C LYS A 80 -4.95 -9.78 -31.27
N ALA A 81 -4.56 -8.74 -30.52
CA ALA A 81 -3.18 -8.56 -30.09
C ALA A 81 -2.70 -9.71 -29.20
N VAL A 82 -3.54 -10.18 -28.26
CA VAL A 82 -3.23 -11.33 -27.42
C VAL A 82 -3.12 -12.61 -28.24
N GLN A 83 -4.11 -12.89 -29.11
CA GLN A 83 -4.12 -14.08 -29.97
C GLN A 83 -2.86 -14.17 -30.84
N GLN A 84 -2.43 -13.06 -31.43
CA GLN A 84 -1.20 -13.00 -32.22
C GLN A 84 0.05 -13.37 -31.41
N ARG A 85 0.04 -13.14 -30.09
CA ARG A 85 1.18 -13.44 -29.22
C ARG A 85 1.18 -14.87 -28.67
N MET A 86 0.02 -15.52 -28.58
CA MET A 86 -0.13 -16.85 -27.96
C MET A 86 0.80 -17.93 -28.52
N PRO A 87 0.98 -18.10 -29.85
CA PRO A 87 1.83 -19.17 -30.39
C PRO A 87 3.30 -19.04 -29.98
N TYR A 88 3.75 -17.82 -29.69
CA TYR A 88 5.13 -17.55 -29.29
C TYR A 88 5.37 -17.78 -27.80
N VAL A 89 4.34 -17.59 -26.97
CA VAL A 89 4.43 -17.72 -25.50
C VAL A 89 4.05 -19.13 -25.05
N PHE A 90 3.11 -19.77 -25.75
CA PHE A 90 2.54 -21.07 -25.40
C PHE A 90 2.61 -22.06 -26.56
N SER A 91 3.81 -22.25 -27.13
CA SER A 91 4.03 -23.14 -28.27
C SER A 91 3.75 -24.62 -27.98
N GLY A 92 3.72 -25.02 -26.71
CA GLY A 92 3.54 -26.42 -26.28
C GLY A 92 2.09 -26.88 -26.05
N ILE A 93 1.08 -26.01 -26.25
CA ILE A 93 -0.33 -26.35 -26.04
C ILE A 93 -1.13 -26.25 -27.34
N SER A 94 -2.27 -26.94 -27.43
CA SER A 94 -3.09 -27.00 -28.63
C SER A 94 -3.68 -25.64 -29.02
N GLU A 95 -4.00 -25.45 -30.30
CA GLU A 95 -4.61 -24.21 -30.79
C GLU A 95 -5.93 -23.86 -30.07
N ASN A 96 -6.71 -24.87 -29.70
CA ASN A 96 -7.94 -24.66 -28.92
C ASN A 96 -7.63 -24.10 -27.52
N GLU A 97 -6.65 -24.67 -26.82
CA GLU A 97 -6.23 -24.19 -25.49
C GLU A 97 -5.62 -22.78 -25.58
N GLN A 98 -4.80 -22.51 -26.60
CA GLN A 98 -4.28 -21.17 -26.86
C GLN A 98 -5.41 -20.16 -27.05
N ASN A 99 -6.45 -20.51 -27.81
CA ASN A 99 -7.60 -19.63 -28.04
C ASN A 99 -8.42 -19.39 -26.77
N GLN A 100 -8.62 -20.41 -25.92
CA GLN A 100 -9.29 -20.26 -24.63
C GLN A 100 -8.50 -19.32 -23.71
N LEU A 101 -7.20 -19.54 -23.61
CA LEU A 101 -6.31 -18.74 -22.77
C LEU A 101 -6.19 -17.31 -23.30
N ALA A 102 -6.17 -17.11 -24.63
CA ALA A 102 -6.16 -15.79 -25.26
C ALA A 102 -7.36 -14.95 -24.81
N ARG A 103 -8.57 -15.54 -24.82
CA ARG A 103 -9.79 -14.84 -24.39
C ARG A 103 -9.73 -14.47 -22.91
N TYR A 104 -9.21 -15.37 -22.08
CA TYR A 104 -9.06 -15.11 -20.66
C TYR A 104 -8.08 -13.97 -20.39
N ILE A 105 -6.90 -14.00 -21.01
CA ILE A 105 -5.89 -12.94 -20.88
C ILE A 105 -6.39 -11.63 -21.46
N ALA A 106 -7.03 -11.64 -22.63
CA ALA A 106 -7.60 -10.43 -23.23
C ALA A 106 -8.65 -9.78 -22.33
N ARG A 107 -9.48 -10.57 -21.64
CA ARG A 107 -10.41 -10.05 -20.63
C ARG A 107 -9.67 -9.34 -19.50
N LEU A 108 -8.63 -9.95 -18.93
CA LEU A 108 -7.83 -9.34 -17.86
C LEU A 108 -7.11 -8.06 -18.30
N VAL A 109 -6.59 -8.05 -19.54
CA VAL A 109 -5.97 -6.86 -20.14
C VAL A 109 -7.02 -5.76 -20.32
N ASN A 110 -8.18 -6.08 -20.88
CA ASN A 110 -9.26 -5.11 -21.04
C ASN A 110 -9.72 -4.54 -19.70
N GLU A 111 -9.86 -5.39 -18.68
CA GLU A 111 -10.09 -4.92 -17.32
C GLU A 111 -9.00 -3.92 -16.90
N GLU A 112 -7.71 -4.20 -17.07
CA GLU A 112 -6.62 -3.22 -16.79
C GLU A 112 -6.73 -1.93 -17.63
N VAL A 113 -7.08 -2.00 -18.92
CA VAL A 113 -7.27 -0.83 -19.78
C VAL A 113 -8.40 0.05 -19.26
N GLN A 114 -9.58 -0.54 -19.02
CA GLN A 114 -10.72 0.20 -18.49
C GLN A 114 -10.37 0.82 -17.13
N ARG A 115 -9.67 0.06 -16.28
CA ARG A 115 -9.16 0.50 -14.97
C ARG A 115 -8.22 1.71 -15.07
N ARG A 116 -7.43 1.83 -16.13
CA ARG A 116 -6.56 2.99 -16.37
C ARG A 116 -7.32 4.16 -17.02
N LYS A 117 -8.31 3.89 -17.87
CA LYS A 117 -9.20 4.91 -18.48
C LYS A 117 -10.09 5.61 -17.45
N THR A 118 -10.68 4.88 -16.51
CA THR A 118 -11.54 5.42 -15.44
C THR A 118 -10.79 6.16 -14.34
N ARG A 119 -9.46 6.34 -14.47
CA ARG A 119 -8.63 7.13 -13.52
C ARG A 119 -9.01 8.62 -13.42
N LYS A 120 -9.99 9.12 -14.18
CA LYS A 120 -10.61 10.41 -13.88
C LYS A 120 -11.35 10.28 -12.55
N ARG A 121 -10.73 10.78 -11.47
CA ARG A 121 -11.40 10.97 -10.17
C ARG A 121 -12.64 11.81 -10.40
N ALA A 122 -13.80 11.16 -10.51
CA ALA A 122 -15.06 11.87 -10.40
C ALA A 122 -15.13 12.43 -8.99
N SER A 123 -15.38 13.73 -8.84
CA SER A 123 -15.72 14.26 -7.55
C SER A 123 -17.07 13.66 -7.17
N ALA A 124 -17.12 12.88 -6.09
CA ALA A 124 -18.38 12.46 -5.52
C ALA A 124 -19.26 13.70 -5.28
N SER A 125 -20.54 13.60 -5.65
CA SER A 125 -21.53 14.63 -5.40
C SER A 125 -21.68 14.87 -3.91
N LEU A 126 -22.29 16.00 -3.55
CA LEU A 126 -22.57 16.30 -2.15
C LEU A 126 -23.50 15.25 -1.52
N ASP A 127 -24.42 14.70 -2.30
CA ASP A 127 -25.39 13.72 -1.83
C ASP A 127 -24.70 12.38 -1.47
N ILE A 128 -23.82 11.88 -2.34
CA ILE A 128 -23.00 10.68 -2.04
C ILE A 128 -22.17 10.88 -0.76
N ARG A 129 -21.63 12.10 -0.55
CA ARG A 129 -20.85 12.38 0.66
C ARG A 129 -21.70 12.33 1.93
N LYS A 130 -22.93 12.84 1.87
CA LYS A 130 -23.89 12.79 3.00
C LYS A 130 -24.32 11.35 3.28
N GLU A 131 -24.67 10.59 2.26
CA GLU A 131 -25.04 9.18 2.40
C GLU A 131 -23.91 8.36 3.03
N LEU A 132 -22.67 8.49 2.53
CA LEU A 132 -21.51 7.82 3.12
C LEU A 132 -21.23 8.25 4.54
N TRP A 133 -21.46 9.53 4.86
CA TRP A 133 -21.28 10.05 6.21
C TRP A 133 -22.28 9.41 7.18
N ASP A 134 -23.55 9.34 6.77
CA ASP A 134 -24.62 8.76 7.58
C ASP A 134 -24.39 7.26 7.86
N ILE A 135 -23.90 6.51 6.87
CA ILE A 135 -23.54 5.08 7.03
C ILE A 135 -22.46 4.87 8.10
N TYR A 136 -21.47 5.77 8.19
CA TYR A 136 -20.37 5.64 9.17
C TYR A 136 -20.78 5.99 10.60
N GLY A 137 -21.94 6.63 10.79
CA GLY A 137 -22.48 6.97 12.09
C GLY A 137 -21.73 8.11 12.81
N PRO A 138 -21.84 8.20 14.14
CA PRO A 138 -21.54 9.44 14.89
C PRO A 138 -20.05 9.70 15.13
N GLN A 139 -19.17 8.73 14.94
CA GLN A 139 -17.71 8.90 15.14
C GLN A 139 -16.92 8.33 13.96
N PRO A 140 -17.09 8.91 12.75
CA PRO A 140 -16.43 8.41 11.57
C PRO A 140 -14.91 8.51 11.70
N ARG A 141 -14.24 7.45 11.29
CA ARG A 141 -12.79 7.32 11.30
C ARG A 141 -12.29 6.94 9.93
N CYS A 142 -11.03 7.25 9.67
CA CYS A 142 -10.34 6.73 8.49
C CYS A 142 -10.32 5.20 8.55
N TRP A 143 -10.83 4.56 7.50
CA TRP A 143 -10.89 3.09 7.42
C TRP A 143 -9.52 2.40 7.41
N ILE A 144 -8.44 3.13 7.09
CA ILE A 144 -7.07 2.61 7.03
C ILE A 144 -6.36 2.76 8.38
N CYS A 145 -6.29 3.96 8.93
CA CYS A 145 -5.47 4.24 10.11
C CYS A 145 -6.29 4.51 11.39
N GLY A 146 -7.61 4.56 11.31
CA GLY A 146 -8.49 4.86 12.44
C GLY A 146 -8.43 6.29 12.96
N TYR A 147 -7.84 7.21 12.20
CA TYR A 147 -7.86 8.65 12.52
C TYR A 147 -9.30 9.14 12.66
N LYS A 148 -9.64 9.69 13.83
CA LYS A 148 -10.94 10.31 14.08
C LYS A 148 -10.99 11.66 13.37
N PHE A 149 -11.98 11.85 12.51
CA PHE A 149 -12.13 13.11 11.80
C PHE A 149 -12.54 14.23 12.76
N THR A 150 -11.96 15.40 12.56
CA THR A 150 -12.29 16.62 13.31
C THR A 150 -13.53 17.28 12.75
N LYS A 151 -14.24 18.09 13.54
CA LYS A 151 -15.40 18.85 13.07
C LYS A 151 -15.08 19.73 11.85
N TRP A 152 -13.90 20.35 11.83
CA TRP A 152 -13.40 21.08 10.65
C TRP A 152 -13.38 20.23 9.36
N ALA A 153 -12.97 18.97 9.47
CA ALA A 153 -12.87 18.07 8.32
C ALA A 153 -14.26 17.65 7.84
N GLU A 154 -15.15 17.32 8.78
CA GLU A 154 -16.57 17.03 8.54
C GLU A 154 -17.26 18.18 7.81
N ASP A 155 -17.18 19.40 8.35
CA ASP A 155 -17.85 20.57 7.79
C ASP A 155 -17.39 20.81 6.34
N LYS A 156 -16.08 20.74 6.13
CA LYS A 156 -15.48 20.86 4.80
C LYS A 156 -15.92 19.74 3.86
N PHE A 157 -16.04 18.51 4.34
CA PHE A 157 -16.44 17.36 3.53
C PHE A 157 -17.90 17.45 3.10
N LEU A 158 -18.78 17.86 4.02
CA LEU A 158 -20.22 18.05 3.84
C LEU A 158 -20.60 19.42 3.25
N GLY A 159 -19.61 20.22 2.81
CA GLY A 159 -19.85 21.48 2.11
C GLY A 159 -20.43 22.59 3.00
N TYR A 160 -20.33 22.47 4.32
CA TYR A 160 -20.72 23.54 5.24
C TYR A 160 -19.69 24.67 5.20
N SER A 161 -20.16 25.91 5.25
CA SER A 161 -19.29 27.07 5.41
C SER A 161 -18.64 27.02 6.79
N THR A 162 -17.31 27.08 6.81
CA THR A 162 -16.55 27.10 8.05
C THR A 162 -15.50 28.20 7.99
N ASN A 163 -15.53 29.09 8.99
CA ASN A 163 -14.50 30.10 9.21
C ASN A 163 -13.37 29.55 10.12
N MET A 164 -13.42 28.26 10.46
CA MET A 164 -12.42 27.64 11.32
C MET A 164 -11.15 27.33 10.53
N GLU A 165 -10.00 27.71 11.09
CA GLU A 165 -8.71 27.28 10.57
C GLU A 165 -8.52 25.75 10.74
N PRO A 166 -7.80 25.09 9.81
CA PRO A 166 -7.52 23.66 9.92
C PRO A 166 -6.72 23.36 11.21
N PRO A 167 -7.15 22.41 12.05
CA PRO A 167 -6.48 22.09 13.32
C PRO A 167 -5.21 21.26 13.09
N LEU A 168 -4.18 21.87 12.51
CA LEU A 168 -2.92 21.21 12.24
C LEU A 168 -2.14 20.97 13.55
N PRO A 169 -1.69 19.73 13.82
CA PRO A 169 -0.97 19.43 15.05
C PRO A 169 0.42 20.09 15.07
N GLN A 170 0.81 20.60 16.24
CA GLN A 170 2.12 21.21 16.49
C GLN A 170 3.25 20.16 16.52
N PHE A 171 2.93 18.94 16.92
CA PHE A 171 3.86 17.80 16.92
C PHE A 171 3.34 16.69 16.01
N ILE A 172 4.25 16.11 15.25
CA ILE A 172 3.98 15.17 14.17
C ILE A 172 4.65 13.84 14.49
N ASP A 173 3.91 12.75 14.32
CA ASP A 173 4.48 11.40 14.36
C ASP A 173 5.53 11.28 13.24
N TYR A 174 6.80 11.14 13.60
CA TYR A 174 7.90 11.14 12.62
C TYR A 174 7.89 9.91 11.69
N MET A 175 7.14 8.86 12.03
CA MET A 175 7.05 7.64 11.21
C MET A 175 5.99 7.76 10.11
N THR A 176 4.89 8.46 10.39
CA THR A 176 3.78 8.62 9.43
C THR A 176 3.83 9.97 8.74
N LEU A 177 4.31 11.00 9.41
CA LEU A 177 4.25 12.39 8.94
C LEU A 177 2.81 12.88 8.69
N HIS A 178 1.84 12.23 9.32
CA HIS A 178 0.43 12.58 9.21
C HIS A 178 0.14 13.92 9.89
N GLY A 179 -0.60 14.81 9.22
CA GLY A 179 -0.98 16.13 9.77
C GLY A 179 -0.04 17.27 9.40
N LEU A 180 0.88 17.04 8.45
CA LEU A 180 1.73 18.12 7.93
C LEU A 180 0.96 19.12 7.09
N THR A 181 -0.03 18.68 6.33
CA THR A 181 -0.80 19.55 5.44
C THR A 181 -2.29 19.48 5.77
N LYS A 182 -3.04 20.52 5.41
CA LYS A 182 -4.51 20.52 5.54
C LYS A 182 -5.18 19.34 4.85
N ARG A 183 -4.56 18.82 3.79
CA ARG A 183 -5.04 17.63 3.07
C ARG A 183 -4.94 16.38 3.95
N ASP A 184 -3.86 16.24 4.71
CA ASP A 184 -3.60 15.03 5.51
C ASP A 184 -4.71 14.75 6.53
N ILE A 185 -5.32 15.81 7.06
CA ILE A 185 -6.42 15.75 8.04
C ILE A 185 -7.82 15.93 7.41
N SER A 186 -7.91 16.14 6.09
CA SER A 186 -9.21 16.22 5.38
C SER A 186 -9.78 14.82 5.15
N ILE A 187 -11.10 14.72 5.01
CA ILE A 187 -11.78 13.50 4.58
C ILE A 187 -11.74 13.43 3.05
N GLU A 188 -11.38 12.27 2.53
CA GLU A 188 -11.45 11.93 1.10
C GLU A 188 -12.20 10.60 0.96
N ILE A 189 -12.96 10.45 -0.12
CA ILE A 189 -13.55 9.16 -0.49
C ILE A 189 -12.46 8.33 -1.16
N ASP A 190 -12.25 7.14 -0.62
CA ASP A 190 -11.33 6.15 -1.16
C ASP A 190 -12.11 4.89 -1.53
N HIS A 191 -11.56 4.16 -2.50
CA HIS A 191 -12.08 2.87 -2.90
C HIS A 191 -11.25 1.80 -2.20
N ALA A 192 -11.87 0.98 -1.34
CA ALA A 192 -11.16 -0.03 -0.55
C ALA A 192 -10.29 -0.94 -1.44
N VAL A 193 -10.90 -1.45 -2.50
CA VAL A 193 -10.22 -1.88 -3.71
C VAL A 193 -10.17 -0.67 -4.64
N PRO A 194 -9.02 -0.15 -5.08
CA PRO A 194 -8.98 1.02 -5.98
C PRO A 194 -10.00 0.89 -7.11
N LEU A 195 -10.74 1.96 -7.48
CA LEU A 195 -11.68 1.93 -8.63
C LEU A 195 -11.00 1.36 -9.89
N SER A 196 -9.70 1.59 -9.99
CA SER A 196 -8.79 0.98 -10.96
C SER A 196 -8.54 -0.53 -10.79
N ARG A 197 -9.40 -1.29 -10.08
CA ARG A 197 -9.43 -2.77 -9.82
C ARG A 197 -10.84 -3.35 -9.71
N GLY A 198 -11.87 -2.64 -10.19
CA GLY A 198 -13.19 -3.24 -10.43
C GLY A 198 -14.09 -3.40 -9.19
N GLY A 199 -13.89 -2.60 -8.15
CA GLY A 199 -14.88 -2.55 -7.08
C GLY A 199 -16.14 -1.81 -7.55
N SER A 200 -17.31 -2.33 -7.17
CA SER A 200 -18.64 -1.75 -7.45
C SER A 200 -18.78 -0.35 -6.84
N GLU A 201 -19.67 0.46 -7.43
CA GLU A 201 -19.71 1.92 -7.23
C GLU A 201 -20.06 2.39 -5.81
N GLU A 202 -20.76 1.58 -5.01
CA GLU A 202 -21.27 2.01 -3.68
C GLU A 202 -20.64 1.22 -2.51
N ASP A 203 -20.62 -0.13 -2.57
CA ASP A 203 -20.11 -0.98 -1.47
C ASP A 203 -18.59 -0.86 -1.22
N ASN A 204 -17.86 -0.34 -2.19
CA ASN A 204 -16.41 -0.21 -2.18
C ASN A 204 -15.92 1.16 -1.67
N LEU A 205 -16.83 2.11 -1.45
CA LEU A 205 -16.48 3.43 -0.96
C LEU A 205 -16.23 3.40 0.54
N ARG A 206 -15.14 4.05 0.95
CA ARG A 206 -14.75 4.18 2.36
C ARG A 206 -14.20 5.59 2.63
N LEU A 207 -14.38 6.07 3.86
CA LEU A 207 -13.84 7.37 4.28
C LEU A 207 -12.38 7.21 4.68
N ALA A 208 -11.48 7.90 3.98
CA ALA A 208 -10.06 7.94 4.30
C ALA A 208 -9.61 9.35 4.68
N CYS A 209 -8.59 9.47 5.54
CA CYS A 209 -7.90 10.74 5.65
C CYS A 209 -7.05 10.98 4.40
N GLY A 210 -6.84 12.25 4.03
CA GLY A 210 -6.10 12.59 2.82
C GLY A 210 -4.65 12.11 2.83
N TRP A 211 -4.05 11.88 4.01
CA TRP A 211 -2.72 11.25 4.11
C TRP A 211 -2.77 9.81 3.61
N CYS A 212 -3.72 9.01 4.12
CA CYS A 212 -3.88 7.62 3.71
C CYS A 212 -4.21 7.51 2.24
N ASN A 213 -5.16 8.31 1.74
CA ASN A 213 -5.56 8.27 0.34
C ASN A 213 -4.40 8.68 -0.59
N LYS A 214 -3.64 9.72 -0.23
CA LYS A 214 -2.47 10.17 -0.99
C LYS A 214 -1.41 9.08 -1.13
N TYR A 215 -1.05 8.40 -0.04
CA TYR A 215 0.04 7.42 -0.05
C TYR A 215 -0.40 6.04 -0.55
N LYS A 216 -1.66 5.64 -0.32
CA LYS A 216 -2.29 4.50 -1.01
C LYS A 216 -2.27 4.71 -2.52
N SER A 217 -2.81 5.84 -2.98
CA SER A 217 -2.92 6.15 -4.42
C SER A 217 -3.51 4.94 -5.17
N ASN A 218 -2.85 4.50 -6.24
CA ASN A 218 -3.16 3.32 -7.04
C ASN A 218 -2.28 2.10 -6.72
N ARG A 219 -1.49 2.16 -5.64
CA ARG A 219 -0.56 1.09 -5.27
C ARG A 219 -1.28 -0.03 -4.54
N ILE A 220 -0.82 -1.25 -4.75
CA ILE A 220 -1.44 -2.47 -4.24
C ILE A 220 -0.45 -3.45 -3.63
N SER A 221 0.82 -3.36 -4.03
CA SER A 221 1.88 -4.28 -3.63
C SER A 221 2.96 -3.52 -2.88
N LEU A 222 3.44 -4.06 -1.76
CA LEU A 222 4.58 -3.51 -1.02
C LEU A 222 5.82 -3.26 -1.89
N TYR A 223 5.91 -3.96 -3.01
CA TYR A 223 6.99 -3.89 -4.00
C TYR A 223 6.77 -2.79 -5.08
N ASP A 224 5.64 -2.07 -5.06
CA ASP A 224 5.36 -0.92 -5.95
C ASP A 224 6.19 0.34 -5.60
N VAL A 225 6.99 0.27 -4.53
CA VAL A 225 7.79 1.38 -4.02
C VAL A 225 9.22 0.92 -3.78
N ILE A 226 10.16 1.84 -3.97
CA ILE A 226 11.59 1.57 -3.83
C ILE A 226 11.89 1.11 -2.40
N GLY A 227 12.74 0.07 -2.28
CA GLY A 227 13.11 -0.58 -1.02
C GLY A 227 13.92 0.27 -0.01
N GLN A 228 14.24 1.52 -0.33
CA GLN A 228 15.13 2.36 0.48
C GLN A 228 14.35 3.21 1.49
N GLN A 229 14.70 3.10 2.77
CA GLN A 229 14.13 3.92 3.83
C GLN A 229 14.78 5.31 3.83
N SER A 230 14.03 6.32 4.29
CA SER A 230 14.59 7.62 4.61
C SER A 230 15.17 7.60 6.04
N MET A 231 16.10 8.49 6.33
CA MET A 231 16.67 8.68 7.67
C MET A 231 16.29 10.06 8.21
N ILE A 232 16.22 10.19 9.54
CA ILE A 232 16.02 11.45 10.26
C ILE A 232 16.99 11.53 11.43
N ASP A 233 17.52 12.72 11.70
CA ASP A 233 18.18 13.01 12.97
C ASP A 233 17.12 13.44 14.00
N HIS A 234 16.65 12.46 14.77
CA HIS A 234 15.64 12.66 15.81
C HIS A 234 16.23 13.41 17.01
N PRO A 235 15.60 14.49 17.51
CA PRO A 235 16.15 15.31 18.59
C PRO A 235 16.53 14.55 19.86
N LYS A 236 15.81 13.46 20.17
CA LYS A 236 16.02 12.65 21.38
C LYS A 236 16.53 11.23 21.13
N LEU A 237 16.29 10.70 19.93
CA LEU A 237 16.55 9.28 19.61
C LEU A 237 17.76 9.12 18.67
N GLY A 238 18.41 10.24 18.31
CA GLY A 238 19.50 10.24 17.34
C GLY A 238 19.04 9.85 15.95
N ARG A 239 19.93 9.26 15.15
CA ARG A 239 19.66 8.91 13.76
C ARG A 239 18.68 7.73 13.67
N GLN A 240 17.48 7.97 13.15
CA GLN A 240 16.39 7.00 13.05
C GLN A 240 16.02 6.72 11.59
N SER A 241 15.57 5.49 11.32
CA SER A 241 14.96 5.12 10.03
C SER A 241 13.47 5.50 10.03
N ILE A 242 12.98 5.99 8.89
CA ILE A 242 11.58 6.32 8.64
C ILE A 242 11.03 5.32 7.60
N PRO A 243 9.88 4.69 7.86
CA PRO A 243 9.31 3.74 6.92
C PRO A 243 8.83 4.45 5.65
N HIS A 244 8.87 3.74 4.52
CA HIS A 244 8.19 4.24 3.34
C HIS A 244 6.68 4.38 3.65
N PRO A 245 6.03 5.54 3.40
CA PRO A 245 4.64 5.76 3.80
C PRO A 245 3.68 4.70 3.28
N PHE A 246 3.88 4.20 2.05
CA PHE A 246 3.03 3.15 1.49
C PHE A 246 3.11 1.82 2.27
N TRP A 247 4.26 1.46 2.83
CA TRP A 247 4.35 0.26 3.67
C TRP A 247 3.52 0.40 4.94
N VAL A 248 3.53 1.59 5.54
CA VAL A 248 2.68 1.91 6.69
C VAL A 248 1.20 1.74 6.31
N ILE A 249 0.77 2.36 5.21
CA ILE A 249 -0.61 2.27 4.73
C ILE A 249 -1.03 0.83 4.46
N ARG A 250 -0.19 0.08 3.74
CA ARG A 250 -0.48 -1.30 3.37
C ARG A 250 -0.63 -2.17 4.61
N LEU A 251 0.28 -2.05 5.58
CA LEU A 251 0.19 -2.79 6.85
C LEU A 251 -1.04 -2.41 7.67
N LEU A 252 -1.33 -1.11 7.82
CA LEU A 252 -2.51 -0.64 8.54
C LEU A 252 -3.81 -1.16 7.90
N SER A 253 -3.91 -1.08 6.57
CA SER A 253 -5.10 -1.50 5.81
C SER A 253 -5.37 -3.00 5.88
N VAL A 254 -4.33 -3.83 5.99
CA VAL A 254 -4.45 -5.30 6.03
C VAL A 254 -4.62 -5.82 7.45
N ARG A 255 -3.91 -5.25 8.44
CA ARG A 255 -3.98 -5.71 9.83
C ARG A 255 -5.20 -5.19 10.56
N ARG A 256 -5.50 -3.89 10.43
CA ARG A 256 -6.64 -3.20 11.04
C ARG A 256 -6.79 -3.33 12.58
N SER A 257 -5.83 -3.96 13.26
CA SER A 257 -5.81 -4.17 14.70
C SER A 257 -4.39 -4.01 15.27
N CYS A 258 -4.31 -3.69 16.57
CA CYS A 258 -3.05 -3.56 17.29
C CYS A 258 -2.39 -4.93 17.50
N GLU A 259 -1.14 -5.09 17.06
CA GLU A 259 -0.34 -6.34 17.16
C GLU A 259 0.41 -6.44 18.51
N TYR A 260 -0.20 -5.97 19.62
CA TYR A 260 0.43 -6.09 20.95
C TYR A 260 0.36 -7.55 21.43
N GLU A 261 1.49 -8.09 21.90
CA GLU A 261 1.65 -9.54 22.17
C GLU A 261 0.75 -10.06 23.28
N LYS A 262 0.37 -9.23 24.25
CA LYS A 262 -0.56 -9.62 25.33
C LYS A 262 -2.04 -9.46 24.95
N GLY A 263 -2.33 -9.14 23.69
CA GLY A 263 -3.67 -8.85 23.20
C GLY A 263 -4.05 -7.37 23.39
N CYS A 264 -4.84 -6.85 22.46
CA CYS A 264 -5.36 -5.49 22.49
C CYS A 264 -6.66 -5.43 21.68
N ASP A 265 -7.66 -4.73 22.22
CA ASP A 265 -8.98 -4.53 21.61
C ASP A 265 -9.02 -3.33 20.63
N LYS A 266 -7.90 -2.62 20.47
CA LYS A 266 -7.81 -1.45 19.61
C LYS A 266 -7.74 -1.87 18.15
N ILE A 267 -8.75 -1.44 17.40
CA ILE A 267 -8.93 -1.63 15.96
C ILE A 267 -9.17 -0.27 15.29
N VAL A 268 -9.09 -0.19 13.96
CA VAL A 268 -9.24 1.09 13.22
C VAL A 268 -10.60 1.76 13.46
N GLU A 269 -11.62 0.98 13.80
CA GLU A 269 -12.97 1.44 14.10
C GLU A 269 -13.07 2.16 15.46
N ASN A 270 -12.20 1.85 16.43
CA ASN A 270 -12.27 2.42 17.78
C ASN A 270 -11.03 3.24 18.18
N SER A 271 -9.94 3.15 17.42
CA SER A 271 -8.67 3.79 17.76
C SER A 271 -7.84 4.15 16.55
N LYS A 272 -6.97 5.16 16.71
CA LYS A 272 -5.94 5.44 15.71
C LYS A 272 -4.81 4.44 15.89
N LEU A 273 -4.50 3.71 14.82
CA LEU A 273 -3.35 2.82 14.75
C LEU A 273 -2.18 3.53 14.05
N THR A 274 -0.98 3.12 14.40
CA THR A 274 0.28 3.54 13.79
C THR A 274 1.20 2.33 13.63
N VAL A 275 2.44 2.56 13.25
CA VAL A 275 3.48 1.53 13.20
C VAL A 275 4.62 1.85 14.16
N VAL A 276 5.32 0.81 14.60
CA VAL A 276 6.59 0.89 15.32
C VAL A 276 7.52 -0.20 14.81
N TYR A 277 8.81 -0.14 15.14
CA TYR A 277 9.74 -1.24 14.87
C TYR A 277 9.38 -2.50 15.70
N LYS A 278 9.70 -3.68 15.19
CA LYS A 278 9.80 -4.92 15.98
C LYS A 278 11.13 -4.96 16.73
N HIS A 279 12.20 -4.55 16.04
CA HIS A 279 13.56 -4.47 16.56
C HIS A 279 14.05 -3.02 16.47
N PRO A 280 14.28 -2.33 17.61
CA PRO A 280 14.64 -0.90 17.66
C PRO A 280 15.87 -0.51 16.86
N LYS A 281 16.83 -1.45 16.70
CA LYS A 281 18.07 -1.23 15.95
C LYS A 281 17.98 -1.59 14.47
N GLY A 282 16.85 -2.15 14.01
CA GLY A 282 16.64 -2.54 12.62
C GLY A 282 16.07 -1.42 11.76
N ALA A 283 16.27 -1.50 10.45
CA ALA A 283 15.67 -0.56 9.49
C ALA A 283 14.13 -0.68 9.48
N MET A 284 13.42 0.41 9.16
CA MET A 284 11.96 0.42 9.10
C MET A 284 11.42 -0.09 7.77
N ASN A 285 11.59 -1.40 7.52
CA ASN A 285 11.08 -2.12 6.36
C ASN A 285 9.86 -2.98 6.72
N PRO A 286 9.13 -3.57 5.74
CA PRO A 286 7.92 -4.34 6.03
C PRO A 286 8.11 -5.51 7.01
N THR A 287 9.29 -6.13 7.07
CA THR A 287 9.55 -7.24 8.00
C THR A 287 9.74 -6.72 9.44
N ASN A 288 10.38 -5.57 9.61
CA ASN A 288 10.63 -4.96 10.93
C ASN A 288 9.55 -3.98 11.40
N LEU A 289 8.47 -3.75 10.67
CA LEU A 289 7.36 -2.93 11.18
C LEU A 289 6.38 -3.75 12.05
N ARG A 290 5.60 -3.10 12.90
CA ARG A 290 4.52 -3.67 13.73
C ARG A 290 3.41 -2.63 13.84
N VAL A 291 2.16 -3.02 13.61
CA VAL A 291 0.99 -2.16 13.78
C VAL A 291 0.64 -2.09 15.27
N ILE A 292 0.47 -0.89 15.81
CA ILE A 292 0.23 -0.68 17.24
C ILE A 292 -0.72 0.50 17.48
N CYS A 293 -1.45 0.48 18.59
CA CYS A 293 -2.14 1.67 19.08
C CYS A 293 -1.17 2.57 19.86
N LEU A 294 -1.56 3.82 20.11
CA LEU A 294 -0.72 4.75 20.88
C LEU A 294 -0.53 4.31 22.34
N ASP A 295 -1.49 3.60 22.92
CA ASP A 295 -1.41 3.11 24.32
C ASP A 295 -0.31 2.05 24.51
N HIS A 296 0.02 1.31 23.45
CA HIS A 296 1.05 0.28 23.47
C HIS A 296 2.35 0.70 22.75
N ASP A 297 2.45 1.96 22.33
CA ASP A 297 3.63 2.44 21.61
C ASP A 297 4.83 2.60 22.56
N PRO A 298 5.91 1.81 22.40
CA PRO A 298 7.06 1.85 23.30
C PRO A 298 7.86 3.14 23.22
N ILE A 299 7.66 3.95 22.17
CA ILE A 299 8.34 5.24 21.99
C ILE A 299 7.62 6.36 22.76
N GLY A 300 6.31 6.21 23.00
CA GLY A 300 5.51 7.18 23.72
C GLY A 300 5.58 8.59 23.12
N SER A 301 5.81 9.60 23.97
CA SER A 301 5.86 11.00 23.55
C SER A 301 6.99 11.31 22.57
N ASP A 302 8.07 10.54 22.60
CA ASP A 302 9.23 10.78 21.73
C ASP A 302 8.94 10.44 20.26
N ARG A 303 7.77 9.86 19.94
CA ARG A 303 7.29 9.71 18.57
C ARG A 303 6.99 11.06 17.90
N PHE A 304 6.63 12.05 18.70
CA PHE A 304 6.07 13.30 18.21
C PHE A 304 7.16 14.38 18.18
N VAL A 305 7.55 14.80 16.97
CA VAL A 305 8.56 15.85 16.76
C VAL A 305 7.90 17.13 16.25
N SER A 306 8.54 18.28 16.47
CA SER A 306 7.99 19.56 16.00
C SER A 306 7.88 19.59 14.47
N ARG A 307 6.90 20.34 13.96
CA ARG A 307 6.71 20.52 12.50
C ARG A 307 7.98 20.99 11.79
N GLN A 308 8.76 21.85 12.43
CA GLN A 308 10.03 22.39 11.88
C GLN A 308 11.04 21.27 11.61
N VAL A 309 11.16 20.30 12.51
CA VAL A 309 12.03 19.13 12.33
C VAL A 309 11.57 18.32 11.12
N VAL A 310 10.26 18.10 10.98
CA VAL A 310 9.72 17.32 9.85
C VAL A 310 9.89 18.00 8.50
N HIS A 311 9.79 19.33 8.43
CA HIS A 311 10.00 20.05 7.18
C HIS A 311 11.39 19.81 6.59
N LYS A 312 12.43 19.77 7.44
CA LYS A 312 13.80 19.43 7.04
C LYS A 312 13.91 18.03 6.42
N ILE A 313 13.10 17.07 6.86
CA ILE A 313 13.08 15.69 6.31
C ILE A 313 12.62 15.68 4.85
N LYS A 314 11.68 16.55 4.47
CA LYS A 314 11.14 16.59 3.10
C LYS A 314 12.10 17.24 2.11
N GLU A 315 12.94 18.16 2.57
CA GLU A 315 13.90 18.91 1.74
C GLU A 315 15.14 18.09 1.39
N VAL A 316 15.43 17.03 2.15
CA VAL A 316 16.61 16.14 1.96
C VAL A 316 16.33 15.02 0.94
N LYS A 317 15.21 15.05 0.22
CA LYS A 317 14.96 14.10 -0.88
C LYS A 317 15.56 14.63 -2.19
N PRO A 318 16.53 13.95 -2.82
CA PRO A 318 16.97 14.27 -4.18
C PRO A 318 15.85 14.09 -5.22
#